data_AF-H6VBC9-F1
#
_entry.id   AF-H6VBC9-F1
#
_cell.length_a   1.000
_cell.length_b   1.000
_cell.length_c   1.000
_cell.angle_alpha   90.00
_cell.angle_beta   90.00
_cell.angle_gamma   90.00
#
_symmetry.space_group_name_H-M   'P 1'
#
loop_
_entity.id
_entity.type
_entity.pdbx_description
1 polymer ?
#
loop_
_entity_poly.entity_id
_entity_poly.type
_entity_poly.pdbx_seq_one_letter_code
_entity_poly.pdbx_strand_id
1 'polypeptide(L)'
;KIRRLSIQFGGAKCAIIPADFMMTQVRSLIFFGFLNCVPSVVEYKLLRVLILHIWADQSKIFDLTRISELFQLRYLKIDCNITVHLPDEIQQLKFLQTLELHAPVNDMPSDIGSLPLLRTLGYFDLSKNSMENVQSLAELNNLQDLQLTLSNIPEPDNLKNNMQCLGSILWKLSNLKSLTLVPAVSSHLDVLDDAGGAILGISGDVLSSVSSPPPLLQRLELSGR
;
A
#
# COMPACT_ATOMS: atom_id res chain seq x y z
N LYS A 1 16.15 21.93 17.67
CA LYS A 1 16.32 20.59 17.04
C LYS A 1 15.05 20.23 16.27
N ILE A 2 15.10 20.15 14.95
CA ILE A 2 13.93 19.87 14.10
C ILE A 2 13.62 18.36 14.17
N ARG A 3 12.35 18.02 14.45
CA ARG A 3 11.86 16.63 14.53
C ARG A 3 10.79 16.32 13.49
N ARG A 4 10.18 17.35 12.90
CA ARG A 4 9.13 17.23 11.88
C ARG A 4 9.56 18.10 10.71
N LEU A 5 9.59 17.51 9.53
CA LEU A 5 9.93 18.17 8.27
C LEU A 5 8.75 17.97 7.33
N SER A 6 8.20 19.07 6.83
CA SER A 6 7.22 19.05 5.76
C SER A 6 7.77 19.84 4.60
N ILE A 7 7.77 19.24 3.42
CA ILE A 7 8.27 19.81 2.18
C ILE A 7 7.13 19.80 1.19
N GLN A 8 6.76 20.98 0.71
CA GLN A 8 5.69 21.18 -0.26
C GLN A 8 6.28 21.89 -1.47
N PHE A 9 6.52 21.13 -2.52
CA PHE A 9 6.79 21.67 -3.84
C PHE A 9 5.47 21.64 -4.61
N GLY A 10 4.96 22.82 -4.97
CA GLY A 10 3.81 22.95 -5.87
C GLY A 10 4.18 22.48 -7.28
N GLY A 11 3.85 23.24 -8.32
CA GLY A 11 4.18 22.89 -9.72
C GLY A 11 5.68 22.81 -10.08
N ALA A 12 6.60 22.91 -9.11
CA ALA A 12 8.02 23.02 -9.34
C ALA A 12 8.67 21.65 -9.59
N LYS A 13 9.14 21.41 -10.82
CA LYS A 13 9.81 20.17 -11.26
C LYS A 13 11.26 20.01 -10.78
N CYS A 14 11.88 21.12 -10.37
CA CYS A 14 13.29 21.18 -9.97
C CYS A 14 13.40 22.08 -8.74
N ALA A 15 13.24 21.50 -7.56
CA ALA A 15 13.56 22.16 -6.30
C ALA A 15 14.59 21.31 -5.56
N ILE A 16 15.73 21.94 -5.24
CA ILE A 16 16.83 21.28 -4.56
C ILE A 16 16.70 21.61 -3.08
N ILE A 17 16.53 20.59 -2.25
CA ILE A 17 16.66 20.74 -0.80
C ILE A 17 18.16 20.86 -0.52
N PRO A 18 18.65 21.96 0.07
CA PRO A 18 20.07 22.12 0.31
C PRO A 18 20.59 20.98 1.19
N ALA A 19 21.74 20.39 0.81
CA ALA A 19 22.35 19.29 1.56
C ALA A 19 22.67 19.68 3.02
N ASP A 20 22.89 20.96 3.30
CA ASP A 20 23.16 21.48 4.64
C ASP A 20 21.96 21.33 5.61
N PHE A 21 20.78 20.97 5.09
CA PHE A 21 19.61 20.62 5.89
C PHE A 21 19.54 19.13 6.26
N MET A 22 20.66 18.39 6.34
CA MET A 22 20.70 17.04 6.90
C MET A 22 20.23 17.01 8.37
N MET A 23 18.92 16.96 8.55
CA MET A 23 18.27 16.95 9.84
C MET A 23 18.19 15.49 10.32
N THR A 24 19.31 14.95 10.82
CA THR A 24 19.48 13.57 11.34
C THR A 24 18.51 13.18 12.48
N GLN A 25 17.62 14.09 12.85
CA GLN A 25 16.77 14.08 14.04
C GLN A 25 15.29 14.17 13.69
N VAL A 26 15.00 14.26 12.40
CA VAL A 26 13.64 14.16 11.86
C VAL A 26 13.09 12.78 12.18
N ARG A 27 11.88 12.78 12.72
CA ARG A 27 11.08 11.60 13.05
C ARG A 27 9.80 11.53 12.23
N SER A 28 9.42 12.63 11.58
CA SER A 28 8.28 12.70 10.68
C SER A 28 8.64 13.53 9.47
N LEU A 29 8.49 12.94 8.29
CA LEU A 29 8.71 13.55 6.99
C LEU A 29 7.40 13.46 6.21
N ILE A 30 6.92 14.61 5.75
CA ILE A 30 5.80 14.72 4.82
C ILE A 30 6.31 15.43 3.58
N PHE A 31 6.19 14.78 2.44
CA PHE A 31 6.59 15.35 1.15
C PHE A 31 5.38 15.42 0.22
N PHE A 32 5.26 16.55 -0.46
CA PHE A 32 4.30 16.77 -1.53
C PHE A 32 5.04 17.38 -2.71
N GLY A 33 5.10 16.71 -3.86
CA GLY A 33 5.84 17.23 -5.01
C GLY A 33 6.22 16.19 -6.06
N PHE A 34 7.04 16.60 -7.03
CA PHE A 34 7.53 15.70 -8.07
C PHE A 34 8.56 14.70 -7.56
N LEU A 35 8.59 13.52 -8.18
CA LEU A 35 9.57 12.46 -7.91
C LEU A 35 11.02 12.98 -7.88
N ASN A 36 11.41 13.83 -8.83
CA ASN A 36 12.78 14.34 -8.94
C ASN A 36 13.21 15.23 -7.75
N CYS A 37 12.25 15.68 -6.92
CA CYS A 37 12.51 16.54 -5.77
C CYS A 37 12.42 15.79 -4.43
N VAL A 38 12.11 14.48 -4.46
CA VAL A 38 12.01 13.66 -3.24
C VAL A 38 13.40 13.57 -2.61
N PRO A 39 13.58 14.00 -1.35
CA PRO A 39 14.86 13.82 -0.67
C PRO A 39 15.12 12.34 -0.40
N SER A 40 16.40 11.99 -0.29
CA SER A 40 16.84 10.65 0.14
C SER A 40 16.27 10.33 1.53
N VAL A 41 15.20 9.54 1.59
CA VAL A 41 14.50 9.25 2.85
C VAL A 41 15.36 8.41 3.82
N VAL A 42 16.34 7.68 3.28
CA VAL A 42 17.22 6.76 4.02
C VAL A 42 18.23 7.48 4.91
N GLU A 43 18.46 8.78 4.69
CA GLU A 43 19.33 9.62 5.52
C GLU A 43 18.69 9.93 6.89
N TYR A 44 17.37 9.83 7.00
CA TYR A 44 16.62 10.10 8.22
C TYR A 44 16.47 8.83 9.07
N LYS A 45 17.56 8.28 9.62
CA LYS A 45 17.54 7.00 10.38
C LYS A 45 16.61 6.97 11.60
N LEU A 46 16.16 8.11 12.11
CA LEU A 46 15.20 8.23 13.22
C LEU A 46 13.75 8.37 12.77
N LEU A 47 13.47 8.23 11.47
CA LEU A 47 12.14 8.41 10.90
C LEU A 47 11.17 7.37 11.45
N ARG A 48 10.02 7.87 11.89
CA ARG A 48 8.89 7.06 12.40
C ARG A 48 7.65 7.22 11.53
N VAL A 49 7.51 8.37 10.88
CA VAL A 49 6.38 8.69 10.00
C VAL A 49 6.93 9.18 8.67
N LEU A 50 6.55 8.51 7.59
CA LEU A 50 6.86 8.90 6.23
C LEU A 50 5.56 8.98 5.44
N ILE A 51 5.26 10.17 4.94
CA ILE A 51 4.11 10.41 4.06
C ILE A 51 4.62 11.05 2.78
N LEU A 52 4.36 10.40 1.66
CA LEU A 52 4.83 10.82 0.35
C LEU A 52 3.63 10.96 -0.59
N HIS A 53 3.35 12.19 -1.00
CA HIS A 53 2.44 12.49 -2.10
C HIS A 53 3.29 12.87 -3.31
N ILE A 54 3.50 11.92 -4.22
CA ILE A 54 4.45 12.03 -5.33
C ILE A 54 3.70 11.96 -6.64
N TRP A 55 4.14 12.77 -7.60
CA TRP A 55 3.64 12.72 -8.96
C TRP A 55 4.80 12.79 -9.96
N ALA A 56 4.60 12.17 -11.10
CA ALA A 56 5.53 12.21 -12.23
C ALA A 56 4.79 12.24 -13.56
N ASP A 57 5.36 12.93 -14.54
CA ASP A 57 4.79 13.04 -15.89
C ASP A 57 5.07 11.81 -16.77
N GLN A 58 5.99 10.95 -16.35
CA GLN A 58 6.47 9.78 -17.11
C GLN A 58 6.29 8.52 -16.28
N SER A 59 6.14 7.38 -16.96
CA SER A 59 6.20 6.06 -16.34
C SER A 59 7.61 5.81 -15.81
N LYS A 60 7.84 6.24 -14.56
CA LYS A 60 9.06 6.00 -13.80
C LYS A 60 8.75 5.00 -12.70
N ILE A 61 9.79 4.35 -12.19
CA ILE A 61 9.69 3.55 -10.97
C ILE A 61 10.16 4.42 -9.81
N PHE A 62 9.40 4.42 -8.72
CA PHE A 62 9.85 4.95 -7.45
C PHE A 62 10.48 3.83 -6.63
N ASP A 63 11.81 3.82 -6.61
CA ASP A 63 12.60 2.83 -5.88
C ASP A 63 12.60 3.13 -4.37
N LEU A 64 12.03 2.21 -3.61
CA LEU A 64 12.03 2.21 -2.14
C LEU A 64 12.68 0.96 -1.55
N THR A 65 13.52 0.25 -2.31
CA THR A 65 14.26 -0.94 -1.84
C THR A 65 15.04 -0.71 -0.55
N ARG A 66 15.51 0.51 -0.31
CA ARG A 66 16.29 0.87 0.89
C ARG A 66 15.44 1.38 2.06
N ILE A 67 14.11 1.40 1.93
CA ILE A 67 13.22 1.85 3.01
C ILE A 67 13.31 0.94 4.24
N SER A 68 13.67 -0.34 4.05
CA SER A 68 13.94 -1.32 5.11
C SER A 68 15.04 -0.88 6.10
N GLU A 69 15.94 0.02 5.68
CA GLU A 69 16.95 0.62 6.57
C GLU A 69 16.35 1.56 7.64
N LEU A 70 15.09 1.99 7.47
CA LEU A 70 14.38 2.85 8.42
C LEU A 70 13.75 2.03 9.54
N PHE A 71 14.59 1.38 10.35
CA PHE A 71 14.18 0.46 11.41
C PHE A 71 13.30 1.10 12.51
N GLN A 72 13.11 2.42 12.55
CA GLN A 72 12.17 3.07 13.49
C GLN A 72 10.82 3.40 12.87
N LEU A 73 10.61 3.11 11.59
CA LEU A 73 9.42 3.46 10.85
C LEU A 73 8.20 2.77 11.46
N ARG A 74 7.14 3.55 11.68
CA ARG A 74 5.86 3.12 12.26
C ARG A 74 4.69 3.38 11.32
N TYR A 75 4.80 4.43 10.52
CA TYR A 75 3.76 4.83 9.58
C TYR A 75 4.40 5.12 8.22
N LEU A 76 3.99 4.38 7.21
CA LEU A 76 4.36 4.60 5.81
C LEU A 76 3.09 4.79 5.00
N LYS A 77 2.96 5.98 4.39
CA LYS A 77 1.92 6.27 3.41
C LYS A 77 2.56 6.79 2.14
N ILE A 78 2.20 6.17 1.03
CA ILE A 78 2.64 6.57 -0.30
C ILE A 78 1.39 6.75 -1.14
N ASP A 79 1.34 7.88 -1.82
CA ASP A 79 0.29 8.24 -2.77
C ASP A 79 1.00 8.75 -4.02
N CYS A 80 0.99 7.94 -5.08
CA CYS A 80 1.64 8.31 -6.33
C CYS A 80 1.04 7.67 -7.57
N ASN A 81 1.20 8.35 -8.70
CA ASN A 81 0.73 7.93 -10.02
C ASN A 81 1.73 7.03 -10.79
N ILE A 82 2.77 6.55 -10.12
CA ILE A 82 3.84 5.74 -10.70
C ILE A 82 4.08 4.46 -9.90
N THR A 83 4.70 3.47 -10.53
CA THR A 83 4.98 2.18 -9.90
C THR A 83 5.99 2.32 -8.77
N VAL A 84 5.67 1.77 -7.60
CA VAL A 84 6.55 1.70 -6.44
C VAL A 84 7.23 0.33 -6.40
N HIS A 85 8.54 0.33 -6.22
CA HIS A 85 9.32 -0.89 -5.96
C HIS A 85 9.67 -0.96 -4.48
N LEU A 86 9.10 -1.93 -3.78
CA LEU A 86 9.31 -2.17 -2.35
C LEU A 86 10.61 -2.97 -2.11
N PRO A 87 11.12 -3.02 -0.86
CA PRO A 87 12.22 -3.91 -0.49
C PRO A 87 11.80 -5.38 -0.57
N ASP A 88 12.71 -6.26 -0.97
CA ASP A 88 12.49 -7.72 -0.92
C ASP A 88 12.25 -8.24 0.50
N GLU A 89 12.82 -7.57 1.51
CA GLU A 89 12.68 -7.89 2.93
C GLU A 89 11.95 -6.77 3.71
N ILE A 90 10.64 -6.65 3.56
CA ILE A 90 9.87 -5.61 4.28
C ILE A 90 9.78 -5.91 5.78
N GLN A 91 9.96 -7.17 6.19
CA GLN A 91 9.93 -7.59 7.60
C GLN A 91 10.98 -6.89 8.48
N GLN A 92 12.02 -6.28 7.88
CA GLN A 92 13.00 -5.47 8.59
C GLN A 92 12.38 -4.23 9.26
N LEU A 93 11.22 -3.77 8.77
CA LEU A 93 10.42 -2.70 9.37
C LEU A 93 9.64 -3.21 10.60
N LYS A 94 10.35 -3.73 11.60
CA LYS A 94 9.80 -4.41 12.80
C LYS A 94 8.83 -3.57 13.62
N PHE A 95 8.85 -2.24 13.47
CA PHE A 95 7.96 -1.32 14.18
C PHE A 95 6.85 -0.74 13.31
N LEU A 96 6.72 -1.16 12.05
CA LEU A 96 5.68 -0.67 11.16
C LEU A 96 4.30 -1.08 11.68
N GLN A 97 3.43 -0.10 11.81
CA GLN A 97 2.06 -0.23 12.30
C GLN A 97 1.04 0.07 11.21
N THR A 98 1.40 0.97 10.28
CA THR A 98 0.55 1.33 9.14
C THR A 98 1.37 1.34 7.87
N LEU A 99 0.87 0.62 6.87
CA LEU A 99 1.35 0.62 5.49
C LEU A 99 0.18 0.95 4.57
N GLU A 100 0.19 2.12 3.96
CA GLU A 100 -0.82 2.56 2.98
C GLU A 100 -0.13 2.86 1.64
N LEU A 101 -0.48 2.12 0.59
CA LEU A 101 0.16 2.22 -0.72
C LEU A 101 -0.88 2.58 -1.80
N HIS A 102 -1.23 3.86 -1.88
CA HIS A 102 -2.09 4.38 -2.94
C HIS A 102 -1.28 4.63 -4.23
N ALA A 103 -0.76 3.54 -4.79
CA ALA A 103 0.07 3.53 -5.99
C ALA A 103 0.08 2.13 -6.63
N PRO A 104 0.39 1.98 -7.93
CA PRO A 104 0.77 0.69 -8.47
C PRO A 104 2.02 0.18 -7.75
N VAL A 105 2.00 -1.07 -7.28
CA VAL A 105 3.17 -1.74 -6.70
C VAL A 105 3.64 -2.80 -7.69
N ASN A 106 4.95 -2.89 -7.96
CA ASN A 106 5.48 -3.86 -8.92
C ASN A 106 5.23 -5.30 -8.44
N ASP A 107 5.76 -5.61 -7.25
CA ASP A 107 5.55 -6.87 -6.55
C ASP A 107 5.44 -6.56 -5.06
N MET A 108 4.49 -7.20 -4.38
CA MET A 108 4.47 -7.15 -2.92
C MET A 108 5.52 -8.10 -2.36
N PRO A 109 6.31 -7.67 -1.36
CA PRO A 109 7.29 -8.54 -0.71
C PRO A 109 6.63 -9.81 -0.15
N SER A 110 7.27 -10.97 -0.36
CA SER A 110 6.74 -12.26 0.08
C SER A 110 6.63 -12.36 1.61
N ASP A 111 7.43 -11.56 2.32
CA ASP A 111 7.47 -11.47 3.78
C ASP A 111 6.55 -10.39 4.36
N ILE A 112 5.59 -9.84 3.58
CA ILE A 112 4.61 -8.86 4.08
C ILE A 112 3.85 -9.39 5.31
N GLY A 113 3.52 -10.68 5.33
CA GLY A 113 2.89 -11.37 6.45
C GLY A 113 3.72 -11.42 7.74
N SER A 114 5.04 -11.19 7.63
CA SER A 114 5.99 -11.26 8.75
C SER A 114 6.16 -9.93 9.49
N LEU A 115 5.32 -8.92 9.23
CA LEU A 115 5.36 -7.63 9.94
C LEU A 115 4.67 -7.75 11.32
N PRO A 116 5.41 -7.80 12.43
CA PRO A 116 4.88 -8.25 13.72
C PRO A 116 3.91 -7.24 14.36
N LEU A 117 4.02 -5.96 14.01
CA LEU A 117 3.25 -4.87 14.62
C LEU A 117 2.26 -4.20 13.66
N LEU A 118 2.10 -4.73 12.44
CA LEU A 118 1.22 -4.13 11.44
C LEU A 118 -0.24 -4.23 11.90
N ARG A 119 -0.93 -3.10 11.89
CA ARG A 119 -2.33 -2.94 12.28
C ARG A 119 -3.20 -2.48 11.13
N THR A 120 -2.62 -1.75 10.18
CA THR A 120 -3.33 -1.23 9.02
C THR A 120 -2.54 -1.57 7.77
N LEU A 121 -3.18 -2.30 6.85
CA LEU A 121 -2.69 -2.54 5.51
C LEU A 121 -3.70 -1.95 4.52
N GLY A 122 -3.28 -0.88 3.85
CA GLY A 122 -4.10 -0.11 2.93
C GLY A 122 -3.77 -0.39 1.47
N TYR A 123 -4.81 -0.49 0.64
CA TYR A 123 -4.72 -0.59 -0.82
C TYR A 123 -3.96 -1.83 -1.33
N PHE A 124 -4.20 -2.99 -0.71
CA PHE A 124 -3.64 -4.25 -1.19
C PHE A 124 -4.42 -4.78 -2.41
N ASP A 125 -3.78 -4.77 -3.58
CA ASP A 125 -4.41 -5.11 -4.86
C ASP A 125 -4.50 -6.63 -5.09
N LEU A 126 -5.69 -7.21 -4.99
CA LEU A 126 -5.88 -8.65 -5.21
C LEU A 126 -5.68 -9.07 -6.67
N SER A 127 -5.75 -8.15 -7.63
CA SER A 127 -5.56 -8.47 -9.05
C SER A 127 -4.09 -8.59 -9.44
N LYS A 128 -3.18 -7.94 -8.68
CA LYS A 128 -1.75 -7.82 -9.01
C LYS A 128 -0.82 -8.57 -8.07
N ASN A 129 -1.37 -9.17 -7.02
CA ASN A 129 -0.59 -9.92 -6.04
C ASN A 129 -0.66 -11.43 -6.28
N SER A 130 0.38 -12.16 -5.89
CA SER A 130 0.36 -13.62 -5.95
C SER A 130 -0.54 -14.21 -4.86
N MET A 131 -0.96 -15.46 -5.06
CA MET A 131 -1.70 -16.22 -4.04
C MET A 131 -0.87 -16.38 -2.75
N GLU A 132 0.47 -16.46 -2.86
CA GLU A 132 1.36 -16.54 -1.70
C GLU A 132 1.32 -15.24 -0.87
N ASN A 133 1.29 -14.07 -1.53
CA ASN A 133 1.12 -12.80 -0.83
C ASN A 133 -0.24 -12.71 -0.13
N VAL A 134 -1.31 -13.20 -0.76
CA VAL A 134 -2.64 -13.24 -0.13
C VAL A 134 -2.60 -14.17 1.08
N GLN A 135 -2.07 -15.38 0.93
CA GLN A 135 -1.98 -16.36 2.01
C GLN A 135 -1.17 -15.85 3.20
N SER A 136 -0.08 -15.10 2.97
CA SER A 136 0.76 -14.56 4.05
C SER A 136 0.04 -13.50 4.89
N LEU A 137 -1.04 -12.88 4.41
CA LEU A 137 -1.86 -11.98 5.23
C LEU A 137 -2.40 -12.69 6.48
N ALA A 138 -2.60 -14.01 6.43
CA ALA A 138 -3.03 -14.81 7.58
C ALA A 138 -2.07 -14.72 8.79
N GLU A 139 -0.80 -14.40 8.54
CA GLU A 139 0.25 -14.30 9.57
C GLU A 139 0.27 -12.92 10.26
N LEU A 140 -0.49 -11.94 9.74
CA LEU A 140 -0.63 -10.61 10.30
C LEU A 140 -1.55 -10.59 11.53
N ASN A 141 -1.08 -11.19 12.61
CA ASN A 141 -1.83 -11.39 13.85
C ASN A 141 -2.33 -10.10 14.53
N ASN A 142 -1.75 -8.94 14.22
CA ASN A 142 -2.13 -7.65 14.80
C ASN A 142 -3.00 -6.78 13.87
N LEU A 143 -3.32 -7.28 12.67
CA LEU A 143 -4.07 -6.55 11.65
C LEU A 143 -5.48 -6.24 12.15
N GLN A 144 -5.85 -4.97 12.08
CA GLN A 144 -7.14 -4.42 12.51
C GLN A 144 -7.90 -3.84 11.33
N ASP A 145 -7.21 -3.22 10.38
CA ASP A 145 -7.80 -2.58 9.22
C ASP A 145 -7.13 -3.10 7.95
N LEU A 146 -7.92 -3.75 7.10
CA LEU A 146 -7.48 -4.26 5.80
C LEU A 146 -8.32 -3.60 4.70
N GLN A 147 -7.64 -2.88 3.81
CA GLN A 147 -8.26 -2.32 2.61
C GLN A 147 -7.69 -3.04 1.39
N LEU A 148 -8.59 -3.66 0.65
CA LEU A 148 -8.32 -4.42 -0.56
C LEU A 148 -8.75 -3.60 -1.77
N THR A 149 -8.00 -3.71 -2.86
CA THR A 149 -8.35 -3.10 -4.13
C THR A 149 -8.42 -4.10 -5.27
N LEU A 150 -9.20 -3.73 -6.29
CA LEU A 150 -9.34 -4.50 -7.53
C LEU A 150 -8.94 -3.62 -8.70
N SER A 151 -7.77 -3.85 -9.29
CA SER A 151 -7.37 -3.23 -10.55
C SER A 151 -7.87 -4.02 -11.76
N ASN A 152 -8.09 -3.32 -12.88
CA ASN A 152 -8.37 -3.96 -14.16
C ASN A 152 -7.06 -4.48 -14.81
N ILE A 153 -7.14 -5.69 -15.41
CA ILE A 153 -6.16 -6.41 -16.29
C ILE A 153 -5.19 -7.39 -15.56
N PRO A 154 -4.69 -8.52 -16.13
CA PRO A 154 -5.03 -9.25 -17.39
C PRO A 154 -5.60 -10.69 -17.21
N GLU A 155 -5.51 -11.30 -16.02
CA GLU A 155 -5.81 -12.74 -15.84
C GLU A 155 -6.94 -12.95 -14.81
N PRO A 156 -8.19 -13.20 -15.26
CA PRO A 156 -9.34 -13.35 -14.37
C PRO A 156 -9.20 -14.55 -13.42
N ASP A 157 -8.40 -15.55 -13.79
CA ASP A 157 -8.15 -16.73 -12.97
C ASP A 157 -7.32 -16.41 -11.71
N ASN A 158 -6.32 -15.52 -11.80
CA ASN A 158 -5.52 -15.11 -10.64
C ASN A 158 -6.38 -14.37 -9.61
N LEU A 159 -7.20 -13.43 -10.08
CA LEU A 159 -8.12 -12.72 -9.20
C LEU A 159 -9.09 -13.70 -8.52
N LYS A 160 -9.68 -14.63 -9.26
CA LYS A 160 -10.58 -15.64 -8.70
C LYS A 160 -9.89 -16.49 -7.63
N ASN A 161 -8.67 -16.97 -7.90
CA ASN A 161 -7.89 -17.77 -6.96
C ASN A 161 -7.53 -16.97 -5.70
N ASN A 162 -7.13 -15.71 -5.86
CA ASN A 162 -6.82 -14.82 -4.75
C ASN A 162 -8.05 -14.52 -3.90
N MET A 163 -9.22 -14.35 -4.51
CA MET A 163 -10.48 -14.15 -3.80
C MET A 163 -10.90 -15.40 -3.01
N GLN A 164 -10.71 -16.60 -3.57
CA GLN A 164 -10.94 -17.86 -2.86
C GLN A 164 -9.93 -18.04 -1.70
N CYS A 165 -8.65 -17.73 -1.95
CA CYS A 165 -7.60 -17.78 -0.94
C CYS A 165 -7.93 -16.83 0.22
N LEU A 166 -8.30 -15.58 -0.07
CA LEU A 166 -8.72 -14.60 0.90
C LEU A 166 -9.87 -15.12 1.77
N GLY A 167 -10.90 -15.71 1.16
CA GLY A 167 -12.02 -16.32 1.90
C GLY A 167 -11.56 -17.41 2.89
N SER A 168 -10.58 -18.23 2.48
CA SER A 168 -10.02 -19.31 3.31
C SER A 168 -9.15 -18.84 4.48
N ILE A 169 -8.57 -17.64 4.40
CA ILE A 169 -7.70 -17.09 5.45
C ILE A 169 -8.39 -16.04 6.32
N LEU A 170 -9.53 -15.50 5.89
CA LEU A 170 -10.16 -14.35 6.54
C LEU A 170 -10.40 -14.59 8.03
N TRP A 171 -10.90 -15.77 8.40
CA TRP A 171 -11.17 -16.15 9.79
C TRP A 171 -9.92 -16.20 10.68
N LYS A 172 -8.70 -16.34 10.09
CA LYS A 172 -7.43 -16.31 10.83
C LYS A 172 -7.05 -14.89 11.28
N LEU A 173 -7.60 -13.87 10.63
CA LEU A 173 -7.39 -12.46 10.98
C LEU A 173 -8.22 -12.08 12.22
N SER A 174 -7.90 -12.72 13.35
CA SER A 174 -8.71 -12.66 14.58
C SER A 174 -8.86 -11.25 15.18
N ASN A 175 -7.91 -10.35 14.89
CA ASN A 175 -7.94 -8.95 15.33
C ASN A 175 -8.56 -7.97 14.34
N LEU A 176 -9.03 -8.47 13.17
CA LEU A 176 -9.57 -7.61 12.11
C LEU A 176 -10.90 -6.99 12.55
N LYS A 177 -10.95 -5.66 12.48
CA LYS A 177 -12.10 -4.82 12.81
C LYS A 177 -12.75 -4.22 11.58
N SER A 178 -11.96 -3.90 10.56
CA SER A 178 -12.42 -3.31 9.32
C SER A 178 -11.89 -4.07 8.12
N LEU A 179 -12.78 -4.47 7.22
CA LEU A 179 -12.46 -4.95 5.90
C LEU A 179 -13.18 -4.08 4.87
N THR A 180 -12.41 -3.44 3.99
CA THR A 180 -12.96 -2.62 2.90
C THR A 180 -12.45 -3.14 1.57
N LEU A 181 -13.35 -3.35 0.61
CA LEU A 181 -13.03 -3.65 -0.77
C LEU A 181 -13.38 -2.43 -1.63
N VAL A 182 -12.36 -1.81 -2.23
CA VAL A 182 -12.48 -0.61 -3.06
C VAL A 182 -12.09 -0.92 -4.51
N PRO A 183 -12.95 -0.64 -5.51
CA PRO A 183 -12.55 -0.69 -6.91
C PRO A 183 -11.37 0.26 -7.12
N ALA A 184 -10.32 -0.19 -7.82
CA ALA A 184 -9.23 0.72 -8.14
C ALA A 184 -9.80 1.88 -8.98
N VAL A 185 -9.67 3.10 -8.47
CA VAL A 185 -9.85 4.30 -9.27
C VAL A 185 -8.71 4.30 -10.28
N SER A 186 -9.01 4.03 -11.55
CA SER A 186 -8.06 4.27 -12.63
C SER A 186 -7.64 5.74 -12.56
N SER A 187 -6.40 6.01 -12.15
CA SER A 187 -5.82 7.36 -12.18
C SER A 187 -5.51 7.84 -13.60
N HIS A 188 -6.17 7.25 -14.61
CA HIS A 188 -6.20 7.76 -15.97
C HIS A 188 -7.51 8.55 -16.15
N LEU A 189 -7.46 9.84 -15.84
CA LEU A 189 -8.26 10.79 -16.57
C LEU A 189 -7.60 10.90 -17.96
N ASP A 190 -8.12 10.16 -18.94
CA ASP A 190 -8.58 10.74 -20.20
C ASP A 190 -9.00 9.67 -21.23
N VAL A 191 -10.12 9.99 -21.88
CA VAL A 191 -10.73 9.45 -23.11
C VAL A 191 -11.60 8.20 -22.97
N LEU A 192 -12.91 8.46 -23.13
CA LEU A 192 -13.95 7.54 -23.55
C LEU A 192 -13.45 6.68 -24.72
N ASP A 193 -13.46 5.36 -24.58
CA ASP A 193 -13.79 4.54 -25.74
C ASP A 193 -14.63 3.32 -25.33
N ASP A 194 -15.70 3.19 -26.11
CA ASP A 194 -16.75 2.20 -26.05
C ASP A 194 -16.19 0.84 -26.51
N ALA A 195 -15.79 -0.01 -25.57
CA ALA A 195 -15.60 -1.44 -25.83
C ALA A 195 -15.58 -2.25 -24.53
N GLY A 196 -16.77 -2.74 -24.13
CA GLY A 196 -16.92 -4.09 -23.55
C GLY A 196 -16.00 -4.49 -22.40
N GLY A 197 -15.67 -3.58 -21.48
CA GLY A 197 -15.01 -3.96 -20.24
C GLY A 197 -15.95 -4.82 -19.42
N ALA A 198 -15.76 -6.14 -19.44
CA ALA A 198 -16.51 -7.07 -18.62
C ALA A 198 -16.44 -6.60 -17.17
N ILE A 199 -17.52 -5.97 -16.71
CA ILE A 199 -17.74 -5.66 -15.31
C ILE A 199 -17.91 -7.02 -14.67
N LEU A 200 -16.82 -7.58 -14.15
CA LEU A 200 -16.90 -8.62 -13.15
C LEU A 200 -17.61 -7.96 -11.98
N GLY A 201 -18.94 -8.04 -12.00
CA GLY A 201 -19.73 -7.81 -10.81
C GLY A 201 -19.02 -8.59 -9.71
N ILE A 202 -18.73 -7.90 -8.60
CA ILE A 202 -18.31 -8.54 -7.37
C ILE A 202 -19.49 -9.42 -6.99
N SER A 203 -19.57 -10.62 -7.60
CA SER A 203 -20.66 -11.54 -7.39
C SER A 203 -20.63 -11.84 -5.89
N GLY A 204 -21.80 -11.87 -5.26
CA GLY A 204 -21.95 -12.21 -3.84
C GLY A 204 -21.32 -13.56 -3.45
N ASP A 205 -20.81 -14.31 -4.43
CA ASP A 205 -20.04 -15.55 -4.31
C ASP A 205 -18.71 -15.41 -3.55
N VAL A 206 -18.14 -14.20 -3.44
CA VAL A 206 -16.87 -14.01 -2.70
C VAL A 206 -17.06 -14.29 -1.21
N LEU A 207 -18.16 -13.82 -0.65
CA LEU A 207 -18.52 -14.05 0.75
C LEU A 207 -19.26 -15.37 0.97
N SER A 208 -19.79 -16.02 -0.08
CA SER A 208 -20.41 -17.35 0.07
C SER A 208 -19.39 -18.43 0.44
N SER A 209 -18.11 -18.19 0.14
CA SER A 209 -16.98 -19.04 0.55
C SER A 209 -16.46 -18.79 1.97
N VAL A 210 -16.87 -17.69 2.62
CA VAL A 210 -16.43 -17.32 3.97
C VAL A 210 -17.25 -18.13 4.96
N SER A 211 -16.69 -19.23 5.44
CA SER A 211 -17.36 -20.12 6.40
C SER A 211 -17.71 -19.44 7.73
N SER A 212 -16.97 -18.40 8.12
CA SER A 212 -17.27 -17.54 9.27
C SER A 212 -16.50 -16.21 9.17
N PRO A 213 -17.13 -15.05 9.42
CA PRO A 213 -16.42 -13.78 9.47
C PRO A 213 -15.48 -13.70 10.69
N PRO A 214 -14.41 -12.88 10.64
CA PRO A 214 -13.54 -12.65 11.80
C PRO A 214 -14.34 -12.19 13.03
N PRO A 215 -14.01 -12.67 14.24
CA PRO A 215 -14.82 -12.47 15.43
C PRO A 215 -14.92 -11.01 15.88
N LEU A 216 -13.94 -10.17 15.53
CA LEU A 216 -13.88 -8.76 15.90
C LEU A 216 -14.30 -7.82 14.77
N LEU A 217 -14.80 -8.34 13.65
CA LEU A 217 -15.17 -7.53 12.49
C LEU A 217 -16.36 -6.64 12.83
N GLN A 218 -16.14 -5.32 12.78
CA GLN A 218 -17.15 -4.30 13.07
C GLN A 218 -17.61 -3.58 11.80
N ARG A 219 -16.75 -3.52 10.78
CA ARG A 219 -17.01 -2.85 9.51
C ARG A 219 -16.66 -3.78 8.34
N LEU A 220 -17.63 -3.97 7.47
CA LEU A 220 -17.46 -4.62 6.17
C LEU A 220 -18.03 -3.69 5.11
N GLU A 221 -17.16 -3.14 4.28
CA GLU A 221 -17.54 -2.25 3.19
C GLU A 221 -17.16 -2.87 1.86
N LEU A 222 -18.16 -3.23 1.07
CA LEU A 222 -17.98 -3.68 -0.31
C LEU A 222 -18.50 -2.59 -1.22
N SER A 223 -17.59 -1.78 -1.75
CA SER A 223 -17.99 -0.78 -2.75
C SER A 223 -18.04 -1.44 -4.13
N GLY A 224 -19.24 -1.56 -4.68
CA GLY A 224 -19.46 -1.82 -6.10
C GLY A 224 -19.45 -0.49 -6.86
N ARG A 225 -18.98 -0.49 -8.10
CA ARG A 225 -19.35 0.54 -9.07
C ARG A 225 -20.58 0.08 -9.82
#